data_AF-A0A7C5U4Z4-F1
#
_entry.id   AF-A0A7C5U4Z4-F1
#
_cell.length_a   1.000
_cell.length_b   1.000
_cell.length_c   1.000
_cell.angle_alpha   90.00
_cell.angle_beta   90.00
_cell.angle_gamma   90.00
#
_symmetry.space_group_name_H-M   'P 1'
#
loop_
_entity.id
_entity.type
_entity.pdbx_description
1 polymer ?
#
loop_
_entity_poly.entity_id
_entity_poly.type
_entity_poly.pdbx_seq_one_letter_code
_entity_poly.pdbx_strand_id
1 'polypeptide(L)'
;MAKKHLYFNEAERLYVVEQCTIAEIASKLGLGDKTVRLWKEEGDWERKRKQFLAEKQSFATELYVFARKLARSIMDDWDQGKDVSPGKLYALTRLLPLVVKVKDYETFASEKEEKEKINLEDLLKKALAEAFGDTISHQTEDFS
;
A
#
# COMPACT_ATOMS: atom_id res chain seq x y z
N MET A 1 -17.69 22.07 -13.37
CA MET A 1 -16.26 22.40 -13.60
C MET A 1 -15.56 23.14 -12.44
N ALA A 2 -16.26 23.81 -11.51
CA ALA A 2 -15.63 24.57 -10.42
C ALA A 2 -15.09 23.73 -9.23
N LYS A 3 -15.54 22.50 -9.00
CA LYS A 3 -15.02 21.69 -7.88
C LYS A 3 -13.75 20.92 -8.21
N LYS A 4 -13.47 20.69 -9.50
CA LYS A 4 -12.32 19.89 -9.95
C LYS A 4 -10.98 20.55 -9.61
N HIS A 5 -10.80 21.82 -9.96
CA HIS A 5 -9.55 22.52 -9.67
C HIS A 5 -9.24 22.64 -8.16
N LEU A 6 -10.27 22.61 -7.31
CA LEU A 6 -10.11 22.74 -5.86
C LEU A 6 -9.75 21.41 -5.18
N TYR A 7 -10.38 20.30 -5.62
CA TYR A 7 -10.30 19.03 -4.91
C TYR A 7 -9.53 17.92 -5.65
N PHE A 8 -9.20 18.10 -6.93
CA PHE A 8 -8.56 17.03 -7.71
C PHE A 8 -7.20 16.64 -7.14
N ASN A 9 -6.33 17.61 -6.86
CA ASN A 9 -4.99 17.34 -6.32
C ASN A 9 -5.05 16.76 -4.89
N GLU A 10 -5.99 17.22 -4.07
CA GLU A 10 -6.15 16.68 -2.72
C GLU A 10 -6.74 15.27 -2.74
N ALA A 11 -7.71 14.99 -3.62
CA ALA A 11 -8.25 13.65 -3.83
C ALA A 11 -7.16 12.69 -4.34
N GLU A 12 -6.29 13.15 -5.25
CA GLU A 12 -5.13 12.39 -5.71
C GLU A 12 -4.17 12.07 -4.57
N ARG A 13 -3.82 13.06 -3.73
CA ARG A 13 -2.96 12.88 -2.56
C ARG A 13 -3.56 11.87 -1.58
N LEU A 14 -4.85 11.97 -1.30
CA LEU A 14 -5.55 11.02 -0.42
C LEU A 14 -5.55 9.60 -0.98
N TYR A 15 -5.67 9.44 -2.30
CA TYR A 15 -5.65 8.11 -2.94
C TYR A 15 -4.23 7.52 -3.00
N VAL A 16 -3.26 8.29 -3.51
CA VAL A 16 -1.90 7.84 -3.82
C VAL A 16 -1.04 7.75 -2.57
N VAL A 17 -1.10 8.75 -1.68
CA VAL A 17 -0.20 8.85 -0.51
C VAL A 17 -0.85 8.27 0.74
N GLU A 18 -2.08 8.68 1.06
CA GLU A 18 -2.79 8.23 2.27
C GLU A 18 -3.49 6.88 2.08
N GLN A 19 -3.49 6.33 0.86
CA GLN A 19 -4.03 5.01 0.55
C GLN A 19 -5.52 4.88 0.94
N CYS A 20 -6.27 5.98 0.83
CA CYS A 20 -7.70 6.03 1.12
C CYS A 20 -8.52 5.37 -0.01
N THR A 21 -9.64 4.77 0.36
CA THR A 21 -10.61 4.26 -0.61
C THR A 21 -11.37 5.39 -1.27
N ILE A 22 -11.98 5.11 -2.42
CA ILE A 22 -12.84 6.06 -3.14
C ILE A 22 -13.97 6.58 -2.24
N ALA A 23 -14.57 5.71 -1.43
CA ALA A 23 -15.64 6.06 -0.50
C ALA A 23 -15.14 6.97 0.64
N GLU A 24 -13.95 6.71 1.18
CA GLU A 24 -13.33 7.58 2.20
C GLU A 24 -13.02 8.96 1.63
N ILE A 25 -12.51 9.04 0.40
CA ILE A 25 -12.21 10.31 -0.28
C ILE A 25 -13.50 11.08 -0.56
N ALA A 26 -14.53 10.39 -1.08
CA ALA A 26 -15.84 10.96 -1.34
C ALA A 26 -16.46 11.55 -0.07
N SER A 27 -16.41 10.81 1.05
CA SER A 27 -16.88 11.26 2.35
C SER A 27 -16.09 12.46 2.88
N LYS A 28 -14.74 12.40 2.84
CA LYS A 28 -13.86 13.48 3.33
C LYS A 28 -14.02 14.79 2.55
N LEU A 29 -14.23 14.71 1.24
CA LEU A 29 -14.29 15.88 0.36
C LEU A 29 -15.72 16.32 0.02
N GLY A 30 -16.75 15.61 0.51
CA GLY A 30 -18.15 15.87 0.17
C GLY A 30 -18.43 15.73 -1.33
N LEU A 31 -17.77 14.77 -1.97
CA LEU A 31 -17.89 14.47 -3.40
C LEU A 31 -18.70 13.19 -3.61
N GLY A 32 -19.27 13.01 -4.80
CA GLY A 32 -19.88 11.74 -5.16
C GLY A 32 -18.82 10.72 -5.61
N ASP A 33 -19.00 9.45 -5.26
CA ASP A 33 -18.10 8.35 -5.64
C ASP A 33 -17.82 8.29 -7.14
N LYS A 34 -18.84 8.56 -7.98
CA LYS A 34 -18.70 8.61 -9.44
C LYS A 34 -17.68 9.67 -9.89
N THR A 35 -17.67 10.83 -9.22
CA THR A 35 -16.71 11.91 -9.51
C THR A 35 -15.29 11.51 -9.15
N VAL A 36 -15.10 10.86 -8.00
CA VAL A 36 -13.77 10.39 -7.56
C VAL A 36 -13.27 9.27 -8.48
N ARG A 37 -14.13 8.35 -8.92
CA ARG A 37 -13.78 7.32 -9.92
C ARG A 37 -13.34 7.93 -11.25
N LEU A 38 -14.09 8.90 -11.77
CA LEU A 38 -13.74 9.59 -13.01
C LEU A 38 -12.37 10.26 -12.90
N TRP A 39 -12.11 10.98 -11.81
CA TRP A 39 -10.82 11.65 -11.61
C TRP A 39 -9.65 10.67 -11.41
N LYS A 40 -9.91 9.54 -10.77
CA LYS A 40 -8.94 8.44 -10.63
C LYS A 40 -8.49 7.93 -12.00
N GLU A 41 -9.44 7.73 -12.93
CA GLU A 41 -9.15 7.29 -14.29
C GLU A 41 -8.44 8.38 -15.10
N GLU A 42 -8.95 9.62 -15.07
CA GLU A 42 -8.35 10.75 -15.79
C GLU A 42 -6.91 11.08 -15.34
N GLY A 43 -6.64 10.94 -14.04
CA GLY A 43 -5.35 11.27 -13.42
C GLY A 43 -4.36 10.11 -13.33
N ASP A 44 -4.76 8.92 -13.81
CA ASP A 44 -4.00 7.67 -13.72
C ASP A 44 -3.46 7.39 -12.30
N TRP A 45 -4.34 7.59 -11.31
CA TRP A 45 -3.95 7.51 -9.89
C TRP A 45 -3.57 6.09 -9.48
N GLU A 46 -4.07 5.07 -10.16
CA GLU A 46 -3.72 3.67 -9.89
C GLU A 46 -2.24 3.41 -10.18
N ARG A 47 -1.73 3.88 -11.32
CA ARG A 47 -0.31 3.78 -11.66
C ARG A 47 0.54 4.57 -10.67
N LYS A 48 0.15 5.80 -10.35
CA LYS A 48 0.87 6.65 -9.38
C LYS A 48 0.93 6.01 -8.00
N ARG A 49 -0.17 5.39 -7.54
CA ARG A 49 -0.24 4.66 -6.28
C ARG A 49 0.72 3.48 -6.25
N LYS A 50 0.75 2.68 -7.31
CA LYS A 50 1.69 1.55 -7.44
C LYS A 50 3.15 2.02 -7.45
N GLN A 51 3.46 3.07 -8.19
CA GLN A 51 4.80 3.66 -8.23
C GLN A 51 5.22 4.18 -6.85
N PHE A 52 4.35 4.94 -6.18
CA PHE A 52 4.61 5.46 -4.84
C PHE A 52 4.87 4.33 -3.82
N LEU A 53 4.10 3.25 -3.88
CA LEU A 53 4.31 2.08 -3.00
C LEU A 53 5.65 1.40 -3.30
N ALA A 54 5.99 1.19 -4.57
CA ALA A 54 7.25 0.59 -4.97
C ALA A 54 8.47 1.44 -4.54
N GLU A 55 8.42 2.75 -4.76
CA GLU A 55 9.48 3.68 -4.33
C GLU A 55 9.62 3.69 -2.81
N LYS A 56 8.51 3.69 -2.08
CA LYS A 56 8.52 3.67 -0.62
C LYS A 56 9.09 2.35 -0.07
N GLN A 57 8.81 1.22 -0.72
CA GLN A 57 9.40 -0.08 -0.38
C GLN A 57 10.90 -0.14 -0.72
N SER A 58 11.32 0.46 -1.84
CA SER A 58 12.75 0.60 -2.17
C SER A 58 13.48 1.42 -1.11
N PHE A 59 12.93 2.59 -0.76
CA PHE A 59 13.48 3.46 0.26
C PHE A 59 13.54 2.78 1.63
N ALA A 60 12.50 2.03 1.99
CA ALA A 60 12.45 1.22 3.20
C ALA A 60 13.63 0.25 3.31
N THR A 61 13.85 -0.49 2.22
CA THR A 61 14.93 -1.46 2.09
C THR A 61 16.30 -0.77 2.18
N GLU A 62 16.48 0.34 1.46
CA GLU A 62 17.72 1.12 1.48
C GLU A 62 18.01 1.68 2.88
N LEU A 63 17.01 2.22 3.56
CA LEU A 63 17.12 2.76 4.92
C LEU A 63 17.50 1.65 5.91
N TYR A 64 16.91 0.47 5.79
CA TYR A 64 17.25 -0.69 6.62
C TYR A 64 18.69 -1.14 6.39
N VAL A 65 19.11 -1.28 5.13
CA VAL A 65 20.50 -1.64 4.78
C VAL A 65 21.48 -0.60 5.32
N PHE A 66 21.15 0.69 5.19
CA PHE A 66 21.98 1.78 5.69
C PHE A 66 22.11 1.75 7.22
N ALA A 67 20.99 1.65 7.95
CA ALA A 67 21.00 1.56 9.41
C ALA A 67 21.80 0.33 9.90
N ARG A 68 21.67 -0.81 9.22
CA ARG A 68 22.44 -2.02 9.54
C ARG A 68 23.95 -1.82 9.31
N LYS A 69 24.35 -1.19 8.21
CA LYS A 69 25.76 -0.86 7.93
C LYS A 69 26.32 0.10 8.98
N LEU A 70 25.55 1.12 9.38
CA LEU A 70 25.94 2.06 10.42
C LEU A 70 26.12 1.36 11.78
N ALA A 71 25.17 0.52 12.18
CA ALA A 71 25.26 -0.26 13.41
C ALA A 71 26.48 -1.19 13.40
N ARG A 72 26.75 -1.85 12.26
CA ARG A 72 27.94 -2.71 12.11
C ARG A 72 29.24 -1.94 12.25
N SER A 73 29.35 -0.77 11.62
CA SER A 73 30.53 0.08 11.79
C SER A 73 30.74 0.49 13.26
N ILE A 74 29.68 0.73 14.02
CA ILE A 74 29.79 1.04 15.46
C ILE A 74 30.31 -0.17 16.24
N MET A 75 29.80 -1.37 15.95
CA MET A 75 30.27 -2.61 16.59
C MET A 75 31.73 -2.90 16.24
N ASP A 76 32.13 -2.72 14.97
CA ASP A 76 33.51 -2.93 14.54
C ASP A 76 34.49 -1.95 15.24
N ASP A 77 34.08 -0.68 15.42
CA ASP A 77 34.87 0.30 16.18
C ASP A 77 35.02 -0.15 17.65
N TRP A 78 33.93 -0.63 18.26
CA TRP A 78 33.93 -1.13 19.65
C TRP A 78 34.81 -2.38 19.83
N ASP A 79 34.66 -3.38 18.96
CA ASP A 79 35.42 -4.64 19.04
C ASP A 79 36.91 -4.43 18.83
N GLN A 80 37.29 -3.38 18.09
CA GLN A 80 38.68 -2.97 17.88
C GLN A 80 39.23 -2.10 19.02
N GLY A 81 38.45 -1.84 20.07
CA GLY A 81 38.84 -0.96 21.19
C GLY A 81 39.00 0.50 20.77
N LYS A 82 38.40 0.92 19.65
CA LYS A 82 38.38 2.32 19.20
C LYS A 82 37.24 3.06 19.89
N ASP A 83 37.44 4.35 20.09
CA ASP A 83 36.36 5.22 20.52
C ASP A 83 35.24 5.25 19.48
N VAL A 84 34.04 4.87 19.91
CA VAL A 84 32.86 4.94 19.05
C VAL A 84 32.47 6.40 18.85
N SER A 85 32.34 6.81 17.58
CA SER A 85 31.94 8.16 17.23
C SER A 85 30.56 8.54 17.80
N PRO A 86 30.45 9.61 18.61
CA PRO A 86 29.16 10.10 19.12
C PRO A 86 28.18 10.48 18.00
N GLY A 87 28.69 10.97 16.87
CA GLY A 87 27.87 11.30 15.70
C GLY A 87 27.22 10.07 15.07
N LYS A 88 27.94 8.94 15.01
CA LYS A 88 27.40 7.66 14.53
C LYS A 88 26.31 7.13 15.47
N LEU A 89 26.55 7.18 16.79
CA LEU A 89 25.57 6.78 17.81
C LEU A 89 24.30 7.63 17.70
N TYR A 90 24.46 8.95 17.63
CA TYR A 90 23.32 9.87 17.49
C TYR A 90 22.54 9.63 16.19
N ALA A 91 23.22 9.48 15.05
CA ALA A 91 22.57 9.16 13.80
C ALA A 91 21.77 7.85 13.90
N LEU A 92 22.34 6.79 14.50
CA LEU A 92 21.64 5.53 14.69
C LEU A 92 20.39 5.70 15.58
N THR A 93 20.47 6.45 16.68
CA THR A 93 19.29 6.71 17.54
C THR A 93 18.16 7.44 16.80
N ARG A 94 18.50 8.31 15.85
CA ARG A 94 17.52 9.03 15.01
C ARG A 94 16.92 8.16 13.91
N LEU A 95 17.70 7.23 13.36
CA LEU A 95 17.28 6.33 12.28
C LEU A 95 16.44 5.15 12.77
N LEU A 96 16.71 4.62 13.96
CA LEU A 96 15.98 3.49 14.56
C LEU A 96 14.44 3.64 14.50
N PRO A 97 13.83 4.76 14.97
CA PRO A 97 12.38 4.91 14.92
C PRO A 97 11.83 5.00 13.49
N LEU A 98 12.63 5.47 12.52
CA LEU A 98 12.22 5.54 11.12
C LEU A 98 12.16 4.14 10.50
N VAL A 99 13.15 3.29 10.81
CA VAL A 99 13.18 1.88 10.37
C VAL A 99 11.99 1.09 10.92
N VAL A 100 11.61 1.30 12.19
CA VAL A 100 10.44 0.63 12.79
C VAL A 100 9.14 1.08 12.11
N LYS A 101 8.93 2.39 11.94
CA LYS A 101 7.74 2.93 11.26
C LYS A 101 7.56 2.42 9.83
N VAL A 102 8.68 2.25 9.13
CA VAL A 102 8.69 1.73 7.77
C VAL A 102 8.20 0.27 7.75
N LYS A 103 8.64 -0.56 8.69
CA LYS A 103 8.20 -1.97 8.81
C LYS A 103 6.70 -2.08 9.12
N ASP A 104 6.19 -1.21 9.98
CA ASP A 104 4.76 -1.16 10.32
C ASP A 104 3.91 -0.78 9.09
N TYR A 105 4.43 0.12 8.25
CA TYR A 105 3.77 0.52 7.00
C TYR A 105 3.76 -0.61 5.95
N GLU A 106 4.87 -1.33 5.76
CA GLU A 106 4.91 -2.48 4.84
C GLU A 106 3.89 -3.54 5.24
N THR A 107 3.75 -3.79 6.55
CA THR A 107 2.77 -4.72 7.11
C THR A 107 1.34 -4.25 6.85
N PHE A 108 1.06 -2.96 7.08
CA PHE A 108 -0.25 -2.36 6.80
C PHE A 108 -0.62 -2.37 5.30
N ALA A 109 0.36 -2.15 4.41
CA ALA A 109 0.15 -2.21 2.97
C ALA A 109 -0.19 -3.64 2.51
N SER A 110 0.54 -4.65 3.01
CA SER A 110 0.24 -6.06 2.69
C SER A 110 -1.14 -6.51 3.16
N GLU A 111 -1.56 -6.11 4.37
CA GLU A 111 -2.90 -6.45 4.89
C GLU A 111 -4.04 -5.83 4.07
N LYS A 112 -3.83 -4.62 3.53
CA LYS A 112 -4.81 -3.96 2.65
C LYS A 112 -4.92 -4.67 1.31
N GLU A 113 -3.81 -5.05 0.68
CA GLU A 113 -3.82 -5.82 -0.58
C GLU A 113 -4.47 -7.19 -0.41
N GLU A 114 -4.23 -7.86 0.71
CA GLU A 114 -4.81 -9.17 1.01
C GLU A 114 -6.35 -9.07 1.19
N LYS A 115 -6.83 -8.07 1.93
CA LYS A 115 -8.28 -7.79 2.06
C LYS A 115 -8.95 -7.47 0.73
N GLU A 116 -8.27 -6.73 -0.15
CA GLU A 116 -8.82 -6.35 -1.46
C GLU A 116 -8.88 -7.56 -2.42
N LYS A 117 -7.89 -8.47 -2.38
CA LYS A 117 -7.89 -9.74 -3.11
C LYS A 117 -9.00 -10.69 -2.64
N ILE A 118 -9.15 -10.87 -1.32
CA ILE A 118 -10.21 -11.71 -0.73
C ILE A 118 -11.60 -11.21 -1.17
N ASN A 119 -11.81 -9.89 -1.19
CA ASN A 119 -13.08 -9.31 -1.60
C ASN A 119 -13.37 -9.47 -3.11
N LEU A 120 -12.34 -9.39 -3.95
CA LEU A 120 -12.46 -9.64 -5.39
C LEU A 120 -12.78 -11.11 -5.70
N GLU A 121 -12.18 -12.04 -4.97
CA GLU A 121 -12.43 -13.48 -5.14
C GLU A 121 -13.89 -13.84 -4.79
N ASP A 122 -14.43 -13.27 -3.71
CA ASP A 122 -15.83 -13.46 -3.33
C ASP A 122 -16.81 -12.83 -4.33
N LEU A 123 -16.47 -11.66 -4.89
CA LEU A 123 -17.25 -11.04 -5.97
C LEU A 123 -17.24 -11.90 -7.24
N LEU A 124 -16.10 -12.47 -7.62
CA LEU A 124 -16.00 -13.38 -8.77
C LEU A 124 -16.79 -14.66 -8.54
N LYS A 125 -16.70 -15.27 -7.35
CA LYS A 125 -17.49 -16.47 -7.00
C LYS A 125 -18.99 -16.20 -7.09
N LYS A 126 -19.46 -15.04 -6.60
CA LYS A 126 -20.87 -14.64 -6.72
C LYS A 126 -21.28 -14.40 -8.17
N ALA A 127 -20.47 -13.68 -8.94
CA ALA A 127 -20.75 -13.43 -10.36
C ALA A 127 -20.76 -14.72 -11.20
N LEU A 128 -19.86 -15.67 -10.91
CA LEU A 128 -19.84 -17.00 -11.53
C LEU A 128 -21.07 -17.82 -11.12
N ALA A 129 -21.46 -17.82 -9.85
CA ALA A 129 -22.66 -18.50 -9.38
C ALA A 129 -23.95 -17.92 -10.01
N GLU A 130 -24.01 -16.60 -10.19
CA GLU A 130 -25.14 -15.94 -10.87
C GLU A 130 -25.15 -16.20 -12.39
N ALA A 131 -23.99 -16.31 -13.03
CA ALA A 131 -23.88 -16.55 -14.47
C ALA A 131 -24.04 -18.03 -14.87
N PHE A 132 -23.68 -18.97 -13.99
CA PHE A 132 -23.65 -20.41 -14.27
C PHE A 132 -24.55 -21.24 -13.34
N GLY A 133 -25.35 -20.60 -12.50
CA GLY A 133 -26.19 -21.21 -11.47
C GLY A 133 -27.39 -22.02 -11.94
N ASP A 134 -27.64 -22.13 -13.25
CA ASP A 134 -28.76 -22.92 -13.81
C ASP A 134 -28.32 -24.10 -14.71
N THR A 135 -27.04 -24.46 -14.75
CA THR A 135 -26.56 -25.54 -15.65
C THR A 135 -25.82 -26.69 -14.96
N ILE A 136 -26.25 -27.12 -13.77
CA ILE A 136 -25.91 -28.46 -13.26
C ILE A 136 -27.13 -29.08 -12.54
N SER A 137 -28.19 -29.35 -13.29
CA SER A 137 -29.17 -30.37 -12.91
C SER A 137 -29.77 -30.99 -14.17
N HIS A 138 -29.03 -31.90 -14.80
CA HIS A 138 -29.54 -33.04 -15.57
C HIS A 138 -28.38 -33.57 -16.41
N GLN A 139 -27.81 -34.71 -15.98
CA GLN A 139 -27.37 -35.84 -16.81
C GLN A 139 -26.44 -36.73 -15.98
N THR A 140 -27.01 -37.50 -15.04
CA THR A 140 -26.39 -38.71 -14.50
C THR A 140 -27.46 -39.76 -14.20
N GLU A 141 -28.36 -40.04 -15.14
CA GLU A 141 -29.18 -41.27 -15.12
C GLU A 141 -29.43 -41.65 -16.58
N ASP A 142 -28.55 -42.47 -17.16
CA ASP A 142 -28.86 -43.41 -18.25
C ASP A 142 -27.58 -44.17 -18.61
N PHE A 143 -27.19 -45.09 -17.72
CA PHE A 143 -26.44 -46.29 -18.09
C PHE A 143 -26.98 -47.43 -17.23
N SER A 144 -27.97 -48.14 -17.78
CA SER A 144 -28.32 -49.51 -17.40
C SER A 144 -28.31 -50.39 -18.64
#